data_AF-A0A9E2LZC2-F1
#
_entry.id   AF-A0A9E2LZC2-F1
#
_cell.length_a   1.000
_cell.length_b   1.000
_cell.length_c   1.000
_cell.angle_alpha   90.00
_cell.angle_beta   90.00
_cell.angle_gamma   90.00
#
_symmetry.space_group_name_H-M   'P 1'
#
loop_
_entity.id
_entity.type
_entity.pdbx_description
1 polymer ?
#
loop_
_entity_poly.entity_id
_entity_poly.type
_entity_poly.pdbx_seq_one_letter_code
_entity_poly.pdbx_strand_id
1 'polypeptide(L)'
;MTTKSKKISSVFWDYDFSEEELIDLLYGKITRLGFLDREKLIIRMITYLNWYDFIKLVPVNLLTQILNEKLLENISDEKIVKGLKVVKRLLQQESVSTAR
;
A
#
# COMPACT_ATOMS: atom_id res chain seq x y z
N MET A 1 7.13 -15.07 -13.22
CA MET A 1 7.14 -13.70 -12.67
C MET A 1 5.72 -13.18 -12.62
N THR A 2 5.17 -12.97 -11.42
CA THR A 2 3.78 -12.56 -11.19
C THR A 2 3.55 -11.11 -11.62
N THR A 3 2.40 -10.83 -12.24
CA THR A 3 1.94 -9.50 -12.71
C THR A 3 2.03 -8.39 -11.64
N LYS A 4 2.07 -8.77 -10.36
CA LYS A 4 2.21 -7.87 -9.21
C LYS A 4 3.57 -7.15 -9.17
N SER A 5 4.67 -7.86 -9.43
CA SER A 5 6.02 -7.30 -9.27
C SER A 5 6.31 -6.19 -10.29
N LYS A 6 5.88 -6.39 -11.55
CA LYS A 6 6.00 -5.38 -12.63
C LYS A 6 5.23 -4.08 -12.38
N LYS A 7 4.13 -4.12 -11.62
CA LYS A 7 3.37 -2.89 -11.29
C LYS A 7 4.08 -2.06 -10.22
N ILE A 8 4.74 -2.69 -9.26
CA ILE A 8 5.46 -1.96 -8.18
C ILE A 8 6.68 -1.24 -8.75
N SER A 9 7.48 -1.88 -9.60
CA SER A 9 8.63 -1.24 -10.27
C SER A 9 8.23 -0.06 -11.15
N SER A 10 7.05 -0.11 -11.78
CA SER A 10 6.56 1.01 -12.61
C SER A 10 6.36 2.33 -11.85
N VAL A 11 6.21 2.28 -10.52
CA VAL A 11 6.03 3.46 -9.65
C VAL A 11 7.37 4.20 -9.39
N PHE A 12 8.50 3.51 -9.55
CA PHE A 12 9.86 3.98 -9.25
C PHE A 12 10.80 3.80 -10.43
N TRP A 13 10.29 3.93 -11.66
CA TRP A 13 11.09 3.79 -12.88
C TRP A 13 12.31 4.73 -12.93
N ASP A 14 12.31 5.80 -12.14
CA ASP A 14 13.36 6.81 -12.00
C ASP A 14 14.43 6.47 -10.95
N TYR A 15 14.29 5.36 -10.21
CA TYR A 15 15.23 4.95 -9.16
C TYR A 15 15.78 3.54 -9.39
N ASP A 16 17.03 3.32 -8.98
CA ASP A 16 17.73 2.03 -9.06
C ASP A 16 17.33 1.10 -7.91
N PHE A 17 16.02 0.94 -7.69
CA PHE A 17 15.48 -0.02 -6.72
C PHE A 17 15.01 -1.28 -7.45
N SER A 18 15.45 -2.44 -6.97
CA SER A 18 14.97 -3.70 -7.47
C SER A 18 13.52 -3.98 -7.02
N GLU A 19 12.82 -4.82 -7.79
CA GLU A 19 11.47 -5.26 -7.42
C GLU A 19 11.42 -5.96 -6.06
N GLU A 20 12.46 -6.73 -5.74
CA GLU A 20 12.58 -7.46 -4.48
C GLU A 20 12.72 -6.51 -3.29
N GLU A 21 13.56 -5.47 -3.42
CA GLU A 21 13.72 -4.45 -2.39
C GLU A 21 12.40 -3.71 -2.12
N LEU A 22 11.67 -3.31 -3.16
CA LEU A 22 10.38 -2.63 -3.01
C LEU A 22 9.34 -3.53 -2.34
N ILE A 23 9.34 -4.82 -2.67
CA ILE A 23 8.50 -5.83 -2.00
C ILE A 23 8.90 -5.94 -0.53
N ASP A 24 10.18 -6.10 -0.24
CA ASP A 24 10.67 -6.25 1.13
C ASP A 24 10.36 -5.03 1.98
N LEU A 25 10.42 -3.82 1.41
CA LEU A 25 10.00 -2.59 2.07
C LEU A 25 8.49 -2.54 2.31
N LEU A 26 7.67 -2.98 1.34
CA LEU A 26 6.21 -3.03 1.46
C LEU A 26 5.77 -3.99 2.58
N TYR A 27 6.40 -5.17 2.65
CA TYR A 27 6.15 -6.17 3.69
C TYR A 27 6.82 -5.84 5.03
N GLY A 28 7.65 -4.79 5.09
CA GLY A 28 8.34 -4.36 6.30
C GLY A 28 9.50 -5.27 6.72
N LYS A 29 10.01 -6.11 5.81
CA LYS A 29 11.26 -6.87 6.02
C LYS A 29 12.47 -5.95 6.13
N ILE A 30 12.41 -4.83 5.42
CA ILE A 30 13.34 -3.70 5.56
C ILE A 30 12.55 -2.44 5.88
N THR A 31 13.18 -1.51 6.59
CA THR A 31 12.52 -0.28 7.07
C THR A 31 12.69 0.90 6.12
N ARG A 32 13.75 0.89 5.29
CA ARG A 32 14.12 1.98 4.39
C ARG A 32 15.02 1.50 3.26
N LEU A 33 14.88 2.13 2.09
CA LEU A 33 15.74 2.03 0.90
C LEU A 33 16.21 3.43 0.52
N GLY A 34 17.45 3.80 0.86
CA GLY A 34 17.94 5.17 0.66
C GLY A 34 17.05 6.21 1.33
N PHE A 35 16.38 7.06 0.56
CA PHE A 35 15.44 8.09 1.05
C PHE A 35 13.98 7.58 1.18
N LEU A 36 13.69 6.39 0.64
CA LEU A 36 12.37 5.78 0.57
C LEU A 36 12.11 4.95 1.81
N ASP A 37 11.10 5.32 2.59
CA ASP A 37 10.57 4.49 3.66
C ASP A 37 9.24 3.84 3.24
N ARG A 38 8.75 2.91 4.06
CA ARG A 38 7.53 2.16 3.78
C ARG A 38 6.32 3.06 3.58
N GLU A 39 6.20 4.13 4.35
CA GLU A 39 5.07 5.07 4.27
C GLU A 39 5.08 5.83 2.94
N LYS A 40 6.24 6.36 2.54
CA LYS A 40 6.43 7.00 1.22
C LYS A 40 6.18 6.05 0.07
N LEU A 41 6.63 4.80 0.17
CA LEU A 41 6.35 3.76 -0.83
C LEU A 41 4.84 3.57 -1.00
N ILE A 42 4.11 3.40 0.09
CA ILE A 42 2.66 3.17 0.08
C ILE A 42 1.92 4.38 -0.50
N ILE A 43 2.23 5.59 -0.05
CA ILE A 43 1.60 6.81 -0.58
C ILE A 43 1.86 6.92 -2.07
N ARG A 44 3.10 6.68 -2.52
CA ARG A 44 3.43 6.75 -3.95
C ARG A 44 2.71 5.67 -4.74
N MET A 45 2.58 4.45 -4.22
CA MET A 45 1.78 3.39 -4.85
C MET A 45 0.30 3.77 -4.94
N ILE A 46 -0.30 4.36 -3.90
CA ILE A 46 -1.71 4.78 -3.90
C ILE A 46 -1.98 5.92 -4.89
N THR A 47 -1.02 6.81 -5.08
CA THR A 47 -1.16 7.99 -5.94
C THR A 47 -0.82 7.69 -7.40
N TYR A 48 0.26 6.93 -7.66
CA TYR A 48 0.71 6.61 -9.01
C TYR A 48 0.00 5.39 -9.59
N LEU A 49 -0.28 4.37 -8.78
CA LEU A 49 -1.23 3.34 -9.18
C LEU A 49 -2.62 3.90 -8.90
N ASN A 50 -3.59 3.57 -9.74
CA ASN A 50 -4.98 3.76 -9.37
C ASN A 50 -5.19 3.08 -7.99
N TRP A 51 -5.76 3.78 -6.99
CA TRP A 51 -5.92 3.25 -5.64
C TRP A 51 -6.69 1.91 -5.59
N TYR A 52 -7.53 1.62 -6.59
CA TYR A 52 -8.15 0.29 -6.78
C TYR A 52 -7.13 -0.80 -7.12
N ASP A 53 -6.13 -0.50 -7.94
CA ASP A 53 -5.04 -1.43 -8.27
C ASP A 53 -4.13 -1.68 -7.08
N PHE A 54 -3.88 -0.66 -6.25
CA PHE A 54 -3.16 -0.82 -4.99
C PHE A 54 -3.85 -1.85 -4.09
N ILE A 55 -5.16 -1.73 -3.88
CA ILE A 55 -5.92 -2.66 -3.04
C ILE A 55 -5.88 -4.10 -3.59
N LYS A 56 -5.95 -4.27 -4.91
CA LYS A 56 -5.87 -5.61 -5.53
C LYS A 56 -4.49 -6.24 -5.42
N LEU A 57 -3.45 -5.42 -5.33
CA LEU A 57 -2.06 -5.87 -5.32
C LEU A 57 -1.63 -6.30 -3.91
N VAL A 58 -2.00 -5.50 -2.91
CA VAL A 58 -1.62 -5.69 -1.51
C VAL A 58 -2.55 -6.70 -0.82
N PRO A 59 -2.02 -7.72 -0.13
CA PRO A 59 -2.85 -8.71 0.54
C PRO A 59 -3.60 -8.10 1.73
N VAL A 60 -4.78 -8.65 2.04
CA VAL A 60 -5.73 -8.10 3.03
C VAL A 60 -5.10 -7.91 4.41
N ASN A 61 -4.32 -8.89 4.89
CA ASN A 61 -3.62 -8.83 6.17
C ASN A 61 -2.61 -7.67 6.25
N LEU A 62 -2.08 -7.23 5.11
CA LEU A 62 -1.16 -6.11 5.04
C LEU A 62 -1.93 -4.79 4.92
N LEU A 63 -3.06 -4.78 4.19
CA LEU A 63 -3.96 -3.62 4.12
C LEU A 63 -4.49 -3.20 5.49
N THR A 64 -4.84 -4.15 6.37
CA THR A 64 -5.33 -3.84 7.73
C THR A 64 -4.26 -3.14 8.59
N GLN A 65 -2.99 -3.44 8.36
CA GLN A 65 -1.86 -2.79 9.05
C GLN A 65 -1.54 -1.41 8.45
N ILE A 66 -1.64 -1.30 7.13
CA ILE A 66 -1.25 -0.10 6.37
C ILE A 66 -2.30 1.01 6.48
N LEU A 67 -3.60 0.69 6.37
CA LEU A 67 -4.69 1.66 6.32
C LEU A 67 -5.05 2.22 7.72
N ASN A 68 -4.09 2.90 8.34
CA ASN A 68 -4.26 3.64 9.59
C ASN A 68 -4.55 5.13 9.33
N GLU A 69 -4.91 5.87 10.39
CA GLU A 69 -5.29 7.29 10.26
C GLU A 69 -4.11 8.15 9.80
N LYS A 70 -2.92 7.90 10.35
CA LYS A 70 -1.68 8.60 9.98
C LYS A 70 -1.41 8.54 8.48
N LEU A 71 -1.53 7.35 7.85
CA LEU A 71 -1.35 7.22 6.41
C LEU A 71 -2.40 8.01 5.63
N LEU A 72 -3.67 7.92 6.05
CA LEU A 72 -4.78 8.58 5.36
C LEU A 72 -4.67 10.11 5.42
N GLU A 73 -4.13 10.66 6.50
CA GLU A 73 -3.85 12.10 6.64
C GLU A 73 -2.74 12.58 5.70
N ASN A 74 -1.83 11.70 5.30
CA ASN A 74 -0.74 12.01 4.37
C ASN A 74 -1.14 11.89 2.88
N ILE A 75 -2.40 11.56 2.58
CA ILE A 75 -2.91 11.51 1.20
C ILE A 75 -3.69 12.79 0.91
N SER A 76 -3.24 13.56 -0.08
CA SER A 76 -3.85 14.87 -0.41
C SER A 76 -5.18 14.76 -1.18
N ASP A 77 -5.45 13.65 -1.88
CA ASP A 77 -6.68 13.50 -2.66
C ASP A 77 -7.83 12.96 -1.78
N GLU A 78 -8.81 13.82 -1.49
CA GLU A 78 -9.98 13.48 -0.67
C GLU A 78 -10.83 12.33 -1.23
N LYS A 79 -10.90 12.15 -2.56
CA LYS A 79 -11.65 11.05 -3.17
C LYS A 79 -10.97 9.71 -2.88
N ILE A 80 -9.63 9.68 -2.98
CA ILE A 80 -8.84 8.50 -2.62
C ILE A 80 -9.01 8.19 -1.13
N VAL A 81 -8.88 9.20 -0.26
CA VAL A 81 -9.06 9.04 1.19
C VAL A 81 -10.45 8.48 1.51
N LYS A 82 -11.50 9.00 0.87
CA LYS A 82 -12.87 8.51 1.07
C LYS A 82 -13.01 7.04 0.67
N GLY A 83 -12.44 6.64 -0.47
CA GLY A 83 -12.42 5.25 -0.93
C GLY A 83 -11.68 4.32 0.03
N LEU A 84 -10.48 4.70 0.46
CA LEU A 84 -9.67 3.93 1.40
C LEU A 84 -10.33 3.81 2.78
N LYS A 85 -11.05 4.84 3.25
CA LYS A 85 -11.85 4.77 4.48
C LYS A 85 -12.97 3.73 4.39
N VAL A 86 -13.62 3.58 3.24
CA VAL A 86 -14.62 2.53 3.02
C VAL A 86 -13.96 1.15 3.14
N VAL A 87 -12.83 0.95 2.46
CA VAL A 87 -12.07 -0.31 2.51
C VAL A 87 -11.65 -0.63 3.93
N LYS A 88 -11.07 0.33 4.67
CA LYS A 88 -10.70 0.18 6.09
C LYS A 88 -11.88 -0.32 6.94
N ARG A 89 -13.07 0.28 6.77
CA ARG A 89 -14.29 -0.13 7.50
C ARG A 89 -14.72 -1.55 7.14
N LEU A 90 -14.70 -1.92 5.86
CA LEU A 90 -15.05 -3.27 5.42
C LEU A 90 -14.10 -4.32 6.02
N LEU A 91 -12.80 -4.07 5.97
CA LEU A 91 -11.79 -4.96 6.54
C LEU A 91 -11.95 -5.12 8.06
N GLN A 92 -12.32 -4.06 8.77
CA GLN A 92 -12.61 -4.11 10.20
C GLN A 92 -13.87 -4.93 10.50
N GLN A 93 -14.93 -4.81 9.70
CA GLN A 93 -16.17 -5.59 9.89
C GLN A 93 -15.97 -7.08 9.64
N GLU A 94 -15.18 -7.46 8.62
CA GLU A 94 -14.83 -8.85 8.37
C GLU A 94 -14.03 -9.45 9.54
N SER A 95 -13.06 -8.70 10.09
CA SER A 95 -12.26 -9.16 11.23
C SER A 95 -13.09 -9.43 12.49
N VAL A 96 -14.20 -8.69 12.68
CA VAL A 96 -15.14 -8.89 13.79
C VAL A 96 -16.06 -10.09 13.55
N SER A 97 -16.39 -10.40 12.29
CA SER A 97 -17.31 -11.50 11.96
C SER A 97 -16.67 -12.89 12.04
N THR A 98 -15.38 -13.03 11.72
CA THR A 98 -14.65 -14.31 11.81
C THR A 98 -14.14 -14.64 13.23
N ALA A 99 -14.29 -13.74 14.20
CA ALA A 99 -13.93 -13.95 15.60
C ALA A 99 -15.09 -14.51 16.45
N ARG A 100 -16.15 -15.03 15.82
CA ARG A 100 -17.31 -15.66 16.47
C ARG A 100 -17.35 -17.16 16.24
#